data_AF-A0A956H401-F1
#
_entry.id   AF-A0A956H401-F1
#
_cell.length_a   1.000
_cell.length_b   1.000
_cell.length_c   1.000
_cell.angle_alpha   90.00
_cell.angle_beta   90.00
_cell.angle_gamma   90.00
#
_symmetry.space_group_name_H-M   'P 1'
#
loop_
_entity.id
_entity.type
_entity.pdbx_description
1 polymer ?
#
loop_
_entity_poly.entity_id
_entity_poly.type
_entity_poly.pdbx_seq_one_letter_code
_entity_poly.pdbx_strand_id
1 'polypeptide(L)'
;MRPREGETLSAMFDRMHGAAVAEDKRVLVMFSADWCEPCRHIDLELGNSHPASMIGDVRVLEIKEDDWVAAARMDEFNALRRRWEPVMGTYPLVVLLDAQGKRVDEMKEAAERLEAEGVAATLPVWLESSKKR
;
A
#
# COMPACT_ATOMS: atom_id res chain seq x y z
N MET A 1 -8.79 6.77 -3.50
CA MET A 1 -8.51 7.57 -4.73
C MET A 1 -9.52 7.18 -5.80
N ARG A 2 -9.72 7.95 -6.88
CA ARG A 2 -10.66 7.56 -7.97
C ARG A 2 -10.05 7.81 -9.36
N PRO A 3 -10.21 6.88 -10.33
CA PRO A 3 -9.77 7.11 -11.71
C PRO A 3 -10.51 8.28 -12.35
N ARG A 4 -9.83 9.01 -13.25
CA ARG A 4 -10.47 9.97 -14.15
C ARG A 4 -11.31 9.24 -15.19
N GLU A 5 -12.20 9.97 -15.87
CA GLU A 5 -12.99 9.40 -16.98
C GLU A 5 -12.06 8.80 -18.05
N GLY A 6 -12.30 7.54 -18.43
CA GLY A 6 -11.46 6.80 -19.38
C GLY A 6 -10.09 6.32 -18.85
N GLU A 7 -9.74 6.62 -17.59
CA GLU A 7 -8.46 6.20 -16.98
C GLU A 7 -8.58 4.79 -16.39
N THR A 8 -7.55 3.97 -16.62
CA THR A 8 -7.40 2.66 -15.99
C THR A 8 -6.86 2.80 -14.56
N LEU A 9 -7.08 1.80 -13.70
CA LEU A 9 -6.48 1.77 -12.35
C LEU A 9 -4.95 1.84 -12.41
N SER A 10 -4.36 1.18 -13.41
CA SER A 10 -2.92 1.23 -13.66
C SER A 10 -2.45 2.65 -13.98
N ALA A 11 -3.10 3.36 -14.91
CA ALA A 11 -2.71 4.71 -15.28
C ALA A 11 -2.93 5.71 -14.13
N MET A 12 -4.03 5.55 -13.38
CA MET A 12 -4.28 6.32 -12.16
C MET A 12 -3.15 6.10 -11.14
N PHE A 13 -2.77 4.84 -10.90
CA PHE A 13 -1.70 4.50 -9.98
C PHE A 13 -0.38 5.15 -10.42
N ASP A 14 0.03 4.97 -11.68
CA ASP A 14 1.30 5.49 -12.20
C ASP A 14 1.37 7.03 -12.07
N ARG A 15 0.25 7.73 -12.35
CA ARG A 15 0.14 9.18 -12.16
C ARG A 15 0.30 9.61 -10.69
N MET A 16 -0.32 8.88 -9.77
CA MET A 16 -0.30 9.22 -8.34
C MET A 16 1.02 8.85 -7.67
N HIS A 17 1.64 7.74 -8.07
CA HIS A 17 2.99 7.38 -7.68
C HIS A 17 3.99 8.44 -8.15
N GLY A 18 3.92 8.85 -9.42
CA GLY A 18 4.77 9.92 -9.96
C GLY A 18 4.62 11.26 -9.22
N ALA A 19 3.40 11.63 -8.83
CA ALA A 19 3.15 12.83 -8.02
C ALA A 19 3.76 12.73 -6.61
N ALA A 20 3.64 11.58 -5.96
CA ALA A 20 4.23 11.34 -4.64
C ALA A 20 5.77 11.37 -4.69
N VAL A 21 6.37 10.77 -5.71
CA VAL A 21 7.82 10.80 -5.92
C VAL A 21 8.30 12.24 -6.18
N ALA A 22 7.55 13.03 -6.94
CA ALA A 22 7.87 14.45 -7.16
C ALA A 22 7.80 15.30 -5.88
N GLU A 23 7.06 14.84 -4.86
CA GLU A 23 7.00 15.43 -3.51
C GLU A 23 8.05 14.86 -2.55
N ASP A 24 9.02 14.09 -3.04
CA ASP A 24 10.04 13.39 -2.24
C ASP A 24 9.43 12.46 -1.18
N LYS A 25 8.31 11.80 -1.54
CA LYS A 25 7.64 10.80 -0.69
C LYS A 25 8.00 9.38 -1.14
N ARG A 26 8.25 8.52 -0.15
CA ARG A 26 8.21 7.07 -0.34
C ARG A 26 6.76 6.65 -0.55
N VAL A 27 6.51 5.59 -1.32
CA VAL A 27 5.13 5.19 -1.65
C VAL A 27 4.83 3.83 -1.06
N LEU A 28 3.75 3.74 -0.29
CA LEU A 28 3.09 2.49 0.06
C LEU A 28 1.92 2.29 -0.88
N VAL A 29 1.83 1.13 -1.53
CA VAL A 29 0.59 0.69 -2.18
C VAL A 29 -0.12 -0.28 -1.26
N MET A 30 -1.41 -0.04 -1.01
CA MET A 30 -2.25 -0.90 -0.18
C MET A 30 -3.41 -1.43 -1.01
N PHE A 31 -3.49 -2.76 -1.16
CA PHE A 31 -4.69 -3.41 -1.67
C PHE A 31 -5.57 -3.81 -0.50
N SER A 32 -6.81 -3.33 -0.49
CA SER A 32 -7.78 -3.48 0.61
C SER A 32 -9.16 -3.89 0.10
N ALA A 33 -10.07 -4.21 1.01
CA ALA A 33 -11.49 -4.46 0.73
C ALA A 33 -12.35 -3.98 1.90
N ASP A 34 -13.62 -3.64 1.66
CA ASP A 34 -14.54 -3.15 2.70
C ASP A 34 -14.76 -4.15 3.85
N TRP A 35 -14.82 -5.44 3.51
CA TRP A 35 -15.03 -6.53 4.45
C TRP A 35 -13.75 -6.96 5.19
N CYS A 36 -12.60 -6.38 4.85
CA CYS A 36 -11.30 -6.74 5.44
C CYS A 36 -11.09 -6.02 6.78
N GLU A 37 -11.33 -6.71 7.89
CA GLU A 37 -11.09 -6.17 9.22
C GLU A 37 -9.64 -5.72 9.47
N PRO A 38 -8.60 -6.50 9.12
CA PRO A 38 -7.22 -6.06 9.32
C PRO A 38 -6.86 -4.81 8.50
N CYS A 39 -7.48 -4.60 7.34
CA CYS A 39 -7.29 -3.40 6.54
C CYS A 39 -7.74 -2.14 7.31
N ARG A 40 -8.89 -2.21 8.00
CA ARG A 40 -9.39 -1.10 8.84
C ARG A 40 -8.45 -0.78 10.01
N HIS A 41 -7.74 -1.79 10.53
CA HIS A 41 -6.77 -1.55 11.60
C HIS A 41 -5.57 -0.72 11.10
N ILE A 42 -5.07 -1.02 9.90
CA ILE A 42 -3.98 -0.27 9.27
C ILE A 42 -4.40 1.18 9.00
N ASP A 43 -5.64 1.42 8.57
CA ASP A 43 -6.15 2.79 8.42
C ASP A 43 -6.12 3.58 9.73
N LEU A 44 -6.38 2.92 10.87
CA LEU A 44 -6.26 3.56 12.19
C LEU A 44 -4.80 3.88 12.54
N GLU A 45 -3.86 2.97 12.25
CA GLU A 45 -2.43 3.22 12.43
C GLU A 45 -1.94 4.41 11.61
N LEU A 46 -2.41 4.54 10.37
CA LEU A 46 -2.06 5.62 9.44
C LEU A 46 -2.72 6.96 9.79
N GLY A 47 -3.93 6.94 10.34
CA GLY A 47 -4.71 8.17 10.55
C GLY A 47 -4.61 8.76 11.96
N ASN A 48 -4.55 7.92 12.99
CA ASN A 48 -4.91 8.34 14.35
C ASN A 48 -3.98 7.82 15.45
N SER A 49 -3.25 6.72 15.24
CA SER A 49 -2.45 6.10 16.31
C SER A 49 -1.04 6.67 16.46
N HIS A 50 -0.54 7.41 15.47
CA HIS A 50 0.84 7.89 15.44
C HIS A 50 0.95 9.37 15.04
N PRO A 51 1.94 10.12 15.57
CA PRO A 51 2.23 11.47 15.11
C PRO A 51 2.46 11.51 13.60
N ALA A 52 1.89 12.51 12.93
CA ALA A 52 2.04 12.70 11.48
C ALA A 52 3.51 12.76 11.02
N SER A 53 4.44 13.15 11.90
CA SER A 53 5.88 13.15 11.63
C SER A 53 6.49 11.76 11.44
N MET A 54 5.87 10.70 11.97
CA MET A 54 6.39 9.32 11.87
C MET A 54 6.09 8.66 10.52
N ILE A 55 5.06 9.14 9.82
CA ILE A 55 4.61 8.63 8.51
C ILE A 55 4.65 9.71 7.43
N GLY A 56 5.10 10.92 7.77
CA GLY A 56 4.99 12.10 6.91
C GLY A 56 5.89 12.08 5.68
N ASP A 57 6.87 11.18 5.61
CA ASP A 57 7.71 10.93 4.44
C ASP A 57 7.13 9.86 3.51
N VAL A 58 5.94 9.33 3.82
CA VAL A 58 5.28 8.28 3.06
C VAL A 58 3.94 8.77 2.51
N ARG A 59 3.64 8.39 1.27
CA ARG A 59 2.32 8.51 0.66
C ARG A 59 1.70 7.12 0.54
N VAL A 60 0.54 6.92 1.16
CA VAL A 60 -0.24 5.69 1.00
C VAL A 60 -1.19 5.83 -0.17
N LEU A 61 -1.08 4.91 -1.12
CA LEU A 61 -1.94 4.76 -2.29
C LEU A 61 -2.80 3.52 -2.09
N GLU A 62 -3.96 3.70 -1.48
CA GLU A 62 -4.95 2.64 -1.31
C GLU A 62 -5.75 2.36 -2.60
N ILE A 63 -5.65 1.13 -3.09
CA ILE A 63 -6.46 0.56 -4.15
C ILE A 63 -7.42 -0.43 -3.51
N LYS A 64 -8.69 -0.03 -3.45
CA LYS A 64 -9.74 -0.82 -2.81
C LYS A 64 -10.43 -1.73 -3.81
N GLU A 65 -10.68 -2.97 -3.42
CA GLU A 65 -11.65 -3.83 -4.10
C GLU A 65 -13.04 -3.21 -3.89
N ASP A 66 -13.59 -2.62 -4.95
CA ASP A 66 -14.97 -2.12 -4.97
C ASP A 66 -15.94 -3.27 -5.30
N ASP A 67 -17.15 -3.20 -4.73
CA ASP A 67 -18.25 -4.16 -4.94
C ASP A 67 -18.86 -4.03 -6.36
N TRP A 68 -18.13 -4.57 -7.33
CA TRP A 68 -18.54 -5.25 -8.56
C TRP A 68 -19.92 -4.96 -9.18
N VAL A 69 -20.02 -3.82 -9.88
CA VAL A 69 -21.02 -3.67 -10.97
C VAL A 69 -20.40 -3.97 -12.35
N ALA A 70 -19.08 -4.12 -12.47
CA ALA A 70 -18.43 -4.47 -13.73
C ALA A 70 -17.17 -5.32 -13.53
N ALA A 71 -17.17 -6.57 -14.04
CA ALA A 71 -16.03 -7.49 -14.02
C ALA A 71 -14.71 -6.85 -14.50
N ALA A 72 -14.79 -5.90 -15.43
CA ALA A 72 -13.64 -5.17 -15.97
C ALA A 72 -12.80 -4.47 -14.88
N ARG A 73 -13.41 -3.95 -13.81
CA ARG A 73 -12.64 -3.25 -12.76
C ARG A 73 -11.83 -4.19 -11.88
N MET A 74 -12.29 -5.43 -11.69
CA MET A 74 -11.46 -6.40 -10.99
C MET A 74 -10.32 -6.93 -11.86
N ASP A 75 -10.53 -7.09 -13.17
CA ASP A 75 -9.43 -7.48 -14.06
C ASP A 75 -8.30 -6.46 -13.99
N GLU A 76 -8.63 -5.16 -13.99
CA GLU A 76 -7.67 -4.08 -13.76
C GLU A 76 -7.03 -4.12 -12.37
N PHE A 77 -7.81 -4.36 -11.32
CA PHE A 77 -7.33 -4.47 -9.94
C PHE A 77 -6.31 -5.60 -9.80
N ASN A 78 -6.66 -6.79 -10.27
CA ASN A 78 -5.80 -7.98 -10.25
C ASN A 78 -4.57 -7.78 -11.16
N ALA A 79 -4.73 -7.16 -12.32
CA ALA A 79 -3.60 -6.85 -13.20
C ALA A 79 -2.60 -5.89 -12.53
N LEU A 80 -3.10 -4.86 -11.83
CA LEU A 80 -2.24 -3.94 -11.08
C LEU A 80 -1.55 -4.66 -9.91
N ARG A 81 -2.28 -5.45 -9.13
CA ARG A 81 -1.76 -6.23 -7.99
C ARG A 81 -0.61 -7.16 -8.39
N ARG A 82 -0.75 -7.84 -9.52
CA ARG A 82 0.26 -8.78 -10.05
C ARG A 82 1.62 -8.16 -10.33
N ARG A 83 1.74 -6.82 -10.36
CA ARG A 83 3.04 -6.15 -10.41
C ARG A 83 3.93 -6.48 -9.21
N TRP A 84 3.33 -6.79 -8.06
CA TRP A 84 4.06 -7.00 -6.80
C TRP A 84 3.71 -8.29 -6.06
N GLU A 85 2.51 -8.85 -6.28
CA GLU A 85 2.06 -10.06 -5.59
C GLU A 85 1.25 -10.96 -6.55
N PRO A 86 1.72 -12.18 -6.88
CA PRO A 86 0.99 -13.12 -7.74
C PRO A 86 -0.21 -13.80 -7.05
N VAL A 87 -0.23 -13.89 -5.72
CA VAL A 87 -1.33 -14.50 -4.95
C VAL A 87 -2.48 -13.51 -4.85
N MET A 88 -3.64 -13.89 -5.40
CA MET A 88 -4.85 -13.05 -5.43
C MET A 88 -5.73 -13.32 -4.20
N GLY A 89 -6.63 -12.38 -3.89
CA GLY A 89 -7.65 -12.54 -2.83
C GLY A 89 -7.11 -12.57 -1.40
N THR A 90 -5.86 -12.14 -1.18
CA THR A 90 -5.32 -11.95 0.17
C THR A 90 -5.28 -10.46 0.51
N TYR A 91 -5.85 -10.11 1.66
CA TYR A 91 -5.93 -8.74 2.14
C TYR A 91 -5.58 -8.67 3.62
N PRO A 92 -4.99 -7.56 4.08
CA PRO A 92 -4.40 -6.49 3.26
C PRO A 92 -3.12 -6.98 2.55
N LEU A 93 -2.79 -6.36 1.43
CA LEU A 93 -1.44 -6.41 0.86
C LEU A 93 -0.87 -4.99 0.91
N VAL A 94 0.21 -4.80 1.68
CA VAL A 94 0.83 -3.48 1.87
C VAL A 94 2.30 -3.55 1.45
N VAL A 95 2.64 -2.86 0.37
CA VAL A 95 3.96 -2.96 -0.26
C VAL A 95 4.62 -1.59 -0.31
N LEU A 96 5.87 -1.53 0.17
CA LEU A 96 6.73 -0.37 0.04
C LEU A 96 7.41 -0.37 -1.32
N LEU A 97 7.37 0.77 -2.00
CA LEU A 97 7.90 0.94 -3.34
C LEU A 97 9.09 1.90 -3.37
N ASP A 98 10.01 1.67 -4.30
CA ASP A 98 11.04 2.64 -4.68
C ASP A 98 10.47 3.73 -5.61
N ALA A 99 11.32 4.70 -5.95
CA ALA A 99 10.97 5.80 -6.85
C ALA A 99 10.65 5.35 -8.29
N GLN A 100 10.97 4.12 -8.66
CA GLN A 100 10.64 3.51 -9.96
C GLN A 100 9.39 2.61 -9.89
N GLY A 101 8.75 2.51 -8.71
CA GLY A 101 7.57 1.68 -8.50
C GLY A 101 7.87 0.19 -8.32
N LYS A 102 9.14 -0.20 -8.07
CA LYS A 102 9.49 -1.58 -7.74
C LYS A 102 9.29 -1.84 -6.26
N ARG A 103 8.93 -3.09 -5.94
CA ARG A 103 8.80 -3.58 -4.56
C ARG A 103 10.14 -3.53 -3.84
N VAL A 104 10.16 -2.88 -2.68
CA VAL A 104 11.29 -2.79 -1.75
C VAL A 104 11.10 -3.74 -0.56
N ASP A 105 9.91 -3.73 0.04
CA ASP A 105 9.57 -4.55 1.21
C ASP A 105 8.04 -4.71 1.29
N GLU A 106 7.56 -5.63 2.12
CA GLU A 106 6.13 -5.85 2.34
C GLU A 106 5.85 -5.97 3.85
N MET A 107 4.69 -5.49 4.29
CA MET A 107 4.38 -5.32 5.72
C MET A 107 4.33 -6.63 6.49
N LYS A 108 3.73 -7.69 5.94
CA LYS A 108 3.66 -9.01 6.58
C LYS A 108 5.04 -9.64 6.71
N GLU A 109 5.86 -9.61 5.66
CA GLU A 109 7.26 -10.06 5.72
C GLU A 109 8.08 -9.24 6.73
N ALA A 110 7.79 -7.94 6.82
CA ALA A 110 8.42 -7.08 7.81
C ALA A 110 7.97 -7.37 9.24
N ALA A 111 6.69 -7.68 9.45
CA ALA A 111 6.15 -8.05 10.74
C ALA A 111 6.81 -9.32 11.26
N GLU A 112 6.87 -10.38 10.45
CA GLU A 112 7.53 -11.64 10.79
C GLU A 112 9.00 -11.43 11.21
N ARG A 113 9.71 -10.55 10.50
CA ARG A 113 11.09 -10.18 10.80
C ARG A 113 11.22 -9.38 12.10
N LEU A 114 10.40 -8.36 12.31
CA LEU A 114 10.42 -7.52 13.51
C LEU A 114 10.07 -8.33 14.77
N GLU A 115 9.08 -9.23 14.67
CA GLU A 115 8.70 -10.14 15.76
C GLU A 115 9.83 -11.09 16.12
N ALA A 116 10.54 -11.65 15.12
CA ALA A 116 11.72 -12.49 15.34
C ALA A 116 12.87 -11.74 16.05
N GLU A 117 12.92 -10.41 15.89
CA GLU A 117 13.87 -9.51 16.57
C GLU A 117 13.36 -9.06 17.96
N GLY A 118 12.15 -9.45 18.37
CA GLY A 118 11.53 -9.02 19.63
C GLY A 118 11.07 -7.56 19.62
N VAL A 119 10.88 -6.98 18.43
CA VAL A 119 10.46 -5.60 18.21
C VAL A 119 8.98 -5.55 17.86
N ALA A 120 8.29 -4.48 18.28
CA ALA A 120 6.89 -4.28 17.90
C ALA A 120 6.73 -4.14 16.38
N ALA A 121 5.91 -5.00 15.79
CA ALA A 121 5.61 -5.04 14.36
C ALA A 121 4.53 -4.03 13.94
N THR A 122 4.71 -2.75 14.27
CA THR A 122 3.79 -1.68 13.86
C THR A 122 4.26 -1.02 12.58
N LEU A 123 3.33 -0.38 11.84
CA LEU A 123 3.65 0.27 10.58
C LEU A 123 4.75 1.36 10.69
N PRO A 124 4.79 2.22 11.71
CA PRO A 124 5.88 3.20 11.84
C PRO A 124 7.24 2.56 12.13
N VAL A 125 7.28 1.47 12.92
CA VAL A 125 8.54 0.76 13.21
C VAL A 125 9.08 0.12 11.94
N TRP A 126 8.20 -0.51 11.15
CA TRP A 126 8.57 -1.02 9.84
C TRP A 126 9.08 0.09 8.91
N LEU A 127 8.34 1.19 8.78
CA LEU A 127 8.71 2.33 7.92
C LEU A 127 10.04 2.98 8.32
N GLU A 128 10.39 2.98 9.60
CA GLU A 128 11.69 3.44 10.08
C GLU A 128 12.79 2.41 9.77
N SER A 129 12.52 1.13 9.98
CA SER A 129 13.47 0.04 9.69
C SER A 129 13.87 -0.04 8.21
N SER A 130 12.97 0.37 7.31
CA SER A 130 13.21 0.38 5.86
C SER A 130 14.05 1.56 5.37
N LYS A 131 14.22 2.64 6.16
CA LYS A 131 15.10 3.77 5.79
C LYS A 131 16.59 3.43 5.86
N LYS A 132 16.94 2.40 6.62
CA LYS A 132 18.33 1.98 6.86
C LYS A 132 18.87 1.01 5.81
N ARG A 133 18.08 0.72 4.76
CA ARG A 133 18.42 -0.25 3.69
C ARG A 133 18.82 0.45 2.42
#